data_AF-A0A535ABR5-F1
#
_entry.id   AF-A0A535ABR5-F1
#
_cell.length_a   1.000
_cell.length_b   1.000
_cell.length_c   1.000
_cell.angle_alpha   90.00
_cell.angle_beta   90.00
_cell.angle_gamma   90.00
#
_symmetry.space_group_name_H-M   'P 1'
#
loop_
_entity.id
_entity.type
_entity.pdbx_description
1 polymer ?
#
loop_
_entity_poly.entity_id
_entity_poly.type
_entity_poly.pdbx_seq_one_letter_code
_entity_poly.pdbx_strand_id
1 'polypeptide(L)' 'MADPARELESKVLKLPARARARLAVRLIDSLDPDVDPHSEALWLKEAERRLRELRSGTVAGIPAKDVFRKARSTLR' A
#
# COMPACT_ATOMS: atom_id res chain seq x y z
N MET A 1 12.23 -12.56 27.65
CA MET A 1 12.61 -13.39 26.49
C MET A 1 12.85 -12.47 25.32
N ALA A 2 13.87 -12.72 24.49
CA ALA A 2 14.12 -11.90 23.31
C ALA A 2 12.92 -11.99 22.34
N ASP A 3 12.53 -10.86 21.77
CA ASP A 3 11.46 -10.78 20.78
C ASP A 3 11.97 -11.40 19.46
N PRO A 4 11.43 -12.56 19.03
CA PRO A 4 11.89 -13.23 17.81
C PRO A 4 11.80 -12.34 16.56
N ALA A 5 10.85 -11.40 16.53
CA ALA A 5 10.70 -10.47 15.42
C ALA A 5 11.89 -9.49 15.33
N ARG A 6 12.35 -8.96 16.47
CA ARG A 6 13.53 -8.06 16.52
C ARG A 6 14.82 -8.74 16.09
N GLU A 7 15.00 -10.02 16.43
CA GLU A 7 16.16 -10.79 15.97
C GLU A 7 16.15 -11.00 14.46
N LEU A 8 14.99 -11.29 13.88
CA LEU A 8 14.83 -11.42 12.43
C LEU A 8 15.04 -10.09 11.72
N GLU A 9 14.50 -9.00 12.25
CA GLU A 9 14.69 -7.66 11.71
C GLU A 9 16.17 -7.28 11.62
N SER A 10 16.92 -7.49 12.70
CA SER A 10 18.38 -7.24 12.75
C SER A 10 19.15 -8.06 11.70
N LYS A 11 18.74 -9.31 11.45
CA LYS A 11 19.35 -10.17 10.43
C LYS A 11 18.99 -9.71 9.01
N VAL A 12 17.73 -9.34 8.76
CA VAL A 12 17.24 -8.90 7.44
C VAL A 12 17.85 -7.57 7.06
N LEU A 13 18.01 -6.63 7.99
CA LEU A 13 18.60 -5.32 7.72
C LEU A 13 20.08 -5.38 7.29
N LYS A 14 20.80 -6.45 7.63
CA LYS A 14 22.18 -6.71 7.18
C LYS A 14 22.28 -7.22 5.74
N LEU A 15 21.17 -7.61 5.12
CA LEU A 15 21.17 -8.14 3.76
C LEU A 15 21.35 -7.04 2.71
N PRO A 16 21.90 -7.38 1.52
CA PRO A 16 21.92 -6.46 0.39
C PRO A 16 20.52 -5.96 0.02
N ALA A 17 20.42 -4.73 -0.49
CA ALA A 17 19.14 -4.07 -0.79
C ALA A 17 18.20 -4.94 -1.64
N ARG A 18 18.72 -5.65 -2.65
CA ARG A 18 17.92 -6.53 -3.51
C ARG A 18 17.31 -7.72 -2.75
N ALA A 19 18.02 -8.28 -1.77
CA ALA A 19 17.50 -9.38 -0.96
C ALA A 19 16.44 -8.87 0.04
N ARG A 20 16.65 -7.69 0.63
CA ARG A 20 15.64 -7.03 1.47
C ARG A 20 14.37 -6.73 0.70
N ALA A 21 14.48 -6.19 -0.52
CA ALA A 21 13.32 -5.91 -1.37
C ALA A 21 12.49 -7.17 -1.68
N ARG A 22 13.15 -8.29 -2.03
CA ARG A 22 12.45 -9.56 -2.26
C ARG A 22 11.72 -10.08 -1.01
N LEU A 23 12.34 -9.95 0.17
CA LEU A 23 11.71 -10.36 1.43
C LEU A 23 10.54 -9.45 1.79
N ALA A 24 10.69 -8.14 1.59
CA ALA A 24 9.62 -7.17 1.83
C ALA A 24 8.38 -7.48 0.98
N VAL A 25 8.53 -7.79 -0.31
CA VAL A 25 7.41 -8.21 -1.18
C VAL A 25 6.69 -9.42 -0.59
N ARG A 26 7.42 -10.50 -0.28
CA ARG A 26 6.81 -11.72 0.27
C ARG A 26 6.12 -11.51 1.62
N LEU A 27 6.69 -10.66 2.47
CA LEU A 27 6.08 -10.33 3.76
C LEU A 27 4.81 -9.51 3.58
N ILE A 28 4.81 -8.52 2.67
CA ILE A 28 3.62 -7.74 2.34
C ILE A 28 2.53 -8.65 1.76
N ASP A 29 2.88 -9.53 0.81
CA ASP A 29 1.93 -10.49 0.22
C ASP A 29 1.34 -11.42 1.28
N SER A 30 2.11 -11.79 2.31
CA SER A 30 1.61 -12.65 3.40
C SER A 30 0.62 -11.96 4.34
N LEU A 31 0.51 -10.62 4.29
CA LEU A 31 -0.46 -9.87 5.09
C LEU A 31 -1.86 -9.89 4.48
N ASP A 32 -2.01 -10.39 3.24
CA ASP A 32 -3.27 -10.46 2.52
C ASP A 32 -3.65 -11.93 2.23
N PRO A 33 -3.94 -12.73 3.28
CA PRO A 33 -4.15 -14.18 3.13
C PRO A 33 -5.45 -14.53 2.39
N ASP A 34 -6.42 -13.62 2.36
CA ASP A 34 -7.77 -13.84 1.84
C ASP A 34 -8.09 -12.81 0.76
N VAL A 35 -7.49 -12.95 -0.42
CA VAL A 35 -7.92 -12.19 -1.60
C VAL A 35 -9.34 -12.63 -1.93
N ASP A 36 -10.34 -11.83 -1.55
CA ASP A 36 -11.72 -12.02 -1.97
C ASP A 36 -11.75 -12.06 -3.51
N PRO A 37 -12.18 -13.16 -4.14
CA PRO A 37 -12.26 -13.27 -5.60
C PRO A 37 -13.11 -12.17 -6.26
N HIS A 38 -14.02 -11.53 -5.50
CA HIS A 38 -14.85 -10.43 -5.98
C HIS A 38 -14.24 -9.06 -5.74
N SER A 39 -13.15 -8.96 -4.97
CA SER A 39 -12.50 -7.68 -4.66
C SER A 39 -12.14 -6.93 -5.94
N GLU A 40 -11.51 -7.59 -6.91
CA GLU A 40 -11.10 -6.97 -8.18
C GLU A 40 -12.31 -6.37 -8.94
N ALA A 41 -13.42 -7.11 -9.02
CA ALA A 41 -14.64 -6.63 -9.66
C ALA A 41 -15.26 -5.43 -8.92
N LEU A 42 -15.27 -5.45 -7.59
CA LEU A 42 -15.74 -4.35 -6.75
C LEU A 42 -14.86 -3.10 -6.89
N TRP A 43 -13.54 -3.29 -6.92
CA TRP A 43 -12.56 -2.22 -7.14
C TRP A 43 -12.69 -1.60 -8.52
N LEU A 44 -12.88 -2.41 -9.58
CA LEU A 44 -13.12 -1.91 -10.94
C LEU A 44 -14.38 -1.05 -11.00
N LYS A 45 -15.50 -1.57 -10.46
CA LYS A 45 -16.77 -0.84 -10.41
C LYS A 45 -16.63 0.50 -9.69
N GLU A 46 -15.92 0.52 -8.57
CA GLU A 46 -15.68 1.73 -7.79
C GLU A 46 -14.77 2.72 -8.52
N ALA A 47 -13.70 2.25 -9.17
CA ALA A 47 -12.79 3.09 -9.95
C ALA A 47 -13.52 3.78 -11.10
N GLU A 48 -14.36 3.05 -11.84
CA GLU A 48 -15.18 3.62 -12.90
C GLU A 48 -16.19 4.64 -12.38
N ARG A 49 -16.85 4.35 -11.25
CA ARG A 49 -17.78 5.28 -10.62
C ARG A 49 -17.09 6.59 -10.27
N ARG A 50 -15.95 6.54 -9.58
CA ARG A 50 -15.18 7.73 -9.19
C ARG A 50 -14.67 8.51 -10.40
N LEU A 51 -14.23 7.83 -11.45
CA LEU A 51 -13.80 8.49 -12.68
C LEU A 51 -14.94 9.26 -13.34
N ARG A 52 -16.15 8.67 -13.39
CA ARG A 52 -17.34 9.36 -13.92
C ARG A 52 -17.69 10.59 -13.10
N GLU A 53 -17.73 10.47 -11.77
CA GLU A 53 -18.03 11.59 -10.86
C GLU A 53 -17.01 12.73 -10.97
N LEU A 54 -15.73 12.42 -11.16
CA LEU A 54 -14.69 13.42 -11.40
C LEU A 54 -14.87 14.12 -12.75
N ARG A 55 -15.17 13.35 -13.81
CA ARG A 55 -15.36 13.91 -15.17
C ARG A 55 -16.63 14.74 -15.29
N SER A 56 -17.71 14.36 -14.59
CA SER A 56 -18.96 15.12 -14.57
C SER A 56 -18.88 16.37 -13.68
N GLY A 57 -17.84 16.50 -12.84
CA GLY A 57 -17.75 17.55 -11.83
C GLY A 57 -18.70 17.35 -10.64
N THR A 58 -19.32 16.16 -10.52
CA THR A 58 -20.15 15.80 -9.36
C THR A 58 -19.33 15.82 -8.06
N VAL A 59 -18.03 15.49 -8.16
CA VAL A 59 -17.08 15.62 -7.06
C VAL A 59 -15.91 16.51 -7.45
N ALA A 60 -15.44 17.33 -6.52
CA ALA A 60 -14.24 18.15 -6.71
C ALA A 60 -12.98 17.35 -6.38
N GLY A 61 -12.04 17.31 -7.32
CA GLY A 61 -10.72 16.74 -7.08
C GLY A 61 -9.87 17.59 -6.13
N ILE A 62 -8.97 16.95 -5.39
CA ILE A 62 -7.94 17.64 -4.60
C ILE A 62 -6.68 17.76 -5.45
N PRO A 63 -6.02 18.94 -5.51
CA PRO A 63 -4.75 19.07 -6.22
C PRO A 63 -3.72 18.04 -5.72
N ALA A 64 -3.08 17.33 -6.65
CA ALA A 64 -2.13 16.26 -6.32
C ALA A 64 -1.01 16.73 -5.37
N LYS A 65 -0.53 17.97 -5.54
CA LYS A 65 0.49 18.58 -4.67
C LYS A 65 0.10 18.59 -3.19
N ASP A 66 -1.18 18.81 -2.88
CA ASP A 66 -1.67 18.92 -1.51
C ASP A 66 -1.87 17.53 -0.90
N VAL A 67 -2.35 16.57 -1.70
CA VAL A 67 -2.43 15.15 -1.32
C VAL A 67 -1.05 14.61 -0.97
N PHE A 68 -0.06 14.79 -1.85
CA PHE A 68 1.29 14.29 -1.62
C PHE A 68 1.99 15.00 -0.44
N ARG A 69 1.76 16.30 -0.25
CA ARG A 69 2.29 17.02 0.92
C ARG A 69 1.76 16.40 2.22
N LYS A 70 0.46 16.17 2.31
CA LYS A 70 -0.17 15.55 3.49
C LYS A 70 0.34 14.13 3.71
N ALA A 71 0.39 13.29 2.67
CA ALA A 71 0.87 11.92 2.78
C ALA A 71 2.33 11.83 3.27
N ARG A 72 3.20 12.73 2.81
CA ARG A 72 4.60 12.77 3.28
C ARG A 72 4.71 13.23 4.73
N SER A 73 3.86 14.17 5.19
CA SER A 73 3.88 14.61 6.59
C SER A 73 3.50 13.52 7.60
N THR A 74 2.85 12.44 7.14
CA THR A 74 2.44 11.31 8.00
C THR A 74 3.46 10.18 8.05
N LEU A 75 4.50 10.22 7.21
CA LEU A 75 5.60 9.26 7.27
C LEU A 75 6.60 9.72 8.36
N ARG A 76 6.60 9.03 9.50
CA ARG A 76 7.62 9.15 10.55
C ARG A 76 8.64 8.04 10.41
#